data_AF-A0A7G9NYP3-F1
#
_entry.id   AF-A0A7G9NYP3-F1
#
_cell.length_a   1.000
_cell.length_b   1.000
_cell.length_c   1.000
_cell.angle_alpha   90.00
_cell.angle_beta   90.00
_cell.angle_gamma   90.00
#
_symmetry.space_group_name_H-M   'P 1'
#
loop_
_entity.id
_entity.type
_entity.pdbx_description
1 polymer ?
#
loop_
_entity_poly.entity_id
_entity_poly.type
_entity_poly.pdbx_seq_one_letter_code
_entity_poly.pdbx_strand_id
1 'polypeptide(L)'
;MSNHAVTIFEGKDCGVVGCDMLEMGGGGIYMIGGETRTLTPGGHYAENNHIHHFARWDRMYRPGIWMSGVGLRASHNLIHHAPHAAILYGGQDHLFEYNEIHNVCQESHDCGAIYAGRSWCLQGDVFQYNYMHHLAGKDGGPCNGIYLDDENSGATIRGNVFYQVLRPVFIGGGRDNLVENNLFVDCPQAIHLDARGIGWASYAVQPRIDKAIETGILCGVRFKEPPFSTRYPKLAGMLDDEPAKPKGNIIRRNIFWQGAGVNLKRTGWDKHPPSGGYRNAWWHHIEAKVFDLVAFENNLIDVDPKLASESDGDFQLQRDSPAWEIGFEPIPFHKIGLYRDASRASWPVDHPVTPLPQVHKH
;
A
#
# COMPACT_ATOMS: atom_id res chain seq x y z
N MET A 1 -13.57 -16.60 -18.63
CA MET A 1 -12.28 -17.16 -18.22
C MET A 1 -11.36 -15.99 -17.91
N SER A 2 -10.86 -15.88 -16.68
CA SER A 2 -9.89 -14.85 -16.33
C SER A 2 -8.57 -15.16 -17.04
N ASN A 3 -8.01 -14.18 -17.74
CA ASN A 3 -6.75 -14.34 -18.47
C ASN A 3 -5.60 -13.94 -17.52
N HIS A 4 -5.08 -14.90 -16.76
CA HIS A 4 -3.90 -14.73 -15.90
C HIS A 4 -2.79 -15.66 -16.39
N ALA A 5 -1.52 -15.24 -16.34
CA ALA A 5 -0.40 -16.07 -16.76
C ALA A 5 -0.25 -17.33 -15.91
N VAL A 6 -0.39 -17.21 -14.59
CA VAL A 6 -0.33 -18.34 -13.66
C VAL A 6 -1.50 -18.22 -12.68
N THR A 7 -2.21 -19.33 -12.47
CA THR A 7 -3.28 -19.44 -11.47
C THR A 7 -2.96 -20.56 -10.50
N ILE A 8 -2.89 -20.22 -9.22
CA ILE A 8 -2.86 -21.15 -8.09
C ILE A 8 -4.22 -21.06 -7.41
N PHE A 9 -4.95 -22.17 -7.44
CA PHE A 9 -6.23 -22.32 -6.78
C PHE A 9 -6.12 -23.54 -5.86
N GLU A 10 -6.34 -23.33 -4.56
CA GLU A 10 -6.16 -24.34 -3.52
C GLU A 10 -4.70 -24.83 -3.36
N GLY A 11 -4.50 -25.79 -2.46
CA GLY A 11 -3.19 -26.30 -2.08
C GLY A 11 -2.60 -25.57 -0.87
N LYS A 12 -1.32 -25.85 -0.60
CA LYS A 12 -0.57 -25.23 0.49
C LYS A 12 0.87 -24.99 0.05
N ASP A 13 1.44 -23.86 0.43
CA ASP A 13 2.87 -23.53 0.24
C ASP A 13 3.33 -23.57 -1.25
N CYS A 14 2.41 -23.37 -2.20
CA CYS A 14 2.73 -23.28 -3.63
C CYS A 14 3.38 -21.94 -4.01
N GLY A 15 4.46 -21.98 -4.80
CA GLY A 15 5.23 -20.80 -5.18
C GLY A 15 5.30 -20.57 -6.70
N VAL A 16 5.29 -19.29 -7.10
CA VAL A 16 5.71 -18.83 -8.44
C VAL A 16 6.99 -18.02 -8.26
N VAL A 17 8.10 -18.54 -8.76
CA VAL A 17 9.43 -18.01 -8.43
C VAL A 17 10.24 -17.71 -9.68
N GLY A 18 10.89 -16.55 -9.71
CA GLY A 18 11.95 -16.29 -10.69
C GLY A 18 11.47 -16.06 -12.12
N CYS A 19 10.18 -15.82 -12.38
CA CYS A 19 9.62 -15.81 -13.73
C CYS A 19 9.64 -14.42 -14.41
N ASP A 20 9.72 -14.39 -15.75
CA ASP A 20 9.48 -13.21 -16.59
C ASP A 20 8.08 -13.29 -17.22
N MET A 21 7.21 -12.33 -16.88
CA MET A 21 5.82 -12.28 -17.33
C MET A 21 5.54 -10.94 -17.99
N LEU A 22 5.50 -10.94 -19.32
CA LEU A 22 5.39 -9.72 -20.11
C LEU A 22 4.36 -9.81 -21.23
N GLU A 23 3.87 -8.65 -21.66
CA GLU A 23 2.98 -8.49 -22.82
C GLU A 23 1.65 -9.25 -22.69
N MET A 24 1.17 -9.40 -21.46
CA MET A 24 -0.03 -10.20 -21.14
C MET A 24 -1.32 -9.44 -21.46
N GLY A 25 -2.30 -10.15 -22.04
CA GLY A 25 -3.64 -9.61 -22.30
C GLY A 25 -4.42 -9.28 -21.01
N GLY A 26 -4.28 -10.11 -19.96
CA GLY A 26 -4.86 -9.88 -18.63
C GLY A 26 -3.79 -9.76 -17.54
N GLY A 27 -4.03 -10.32 -16.36
CA GLY A 27 -3.12 -10.18 -15.21
C GLY A 27 -1.95 -11.16 -15.21
N GLY A 28 -1.07 -11.04 -14.22
CA GLY A 28 0.07 -11.96 -14.03
C GLY A 28 -0.31 -13.18 -13.20
N ILE A 29 0.11 -13.18 -11.93
CA ILE A 29 -0.05 -14.28 -10.99
C ILE A 29 -1.37 -14.13 -10.23
N TYR A 30 -2.17 -15.19 -10.14
CA TYR A 30 -3.41 -15.24 -9.39
C TYR A 30 -3.35 -16.34 -8.34
N MET A 31 -3.36 -15.99 -7.05
CA MET A 31 -3.24 -16.95 -5.94
C MET A 31 -4.44 -16.84 -5.00
N ILE A 32 -5.10 -17.97 -4.77
CA ILE A 32 -6.11 -18.13 -3.70
C ILE A 32 -5.69 -19.29 -2.79
N GLY A 33 -5.59 -19.04 -1.49
CA GLY A 33 -5.27 -20.09 -0.52
C GLY A 33 -5.50 -19.69 0.94
N GLY A 34 -5.66 -20.71 1.78
CA GLY A 34 -6.01 -20.56 3.20
C GLY A 34 -7.53 -20.55 3.44
N GLU A 35 -7.91 -20.54 4.71
CA GLU A 35 -9.32 -20.55 5.15
C GLU A 35 -9.57 -19.39 6.11
N THR A 36 -10.37 -18.43 5.65
CA THR A 36 -10.70 -17.21 6.40
C THR A 36 -11.42 -17.52 7.70
N ARG A 37 -12.36 -18.48 7.73
CA ARG A 37 -13.15 -18.76 8.95
C ARG A 37 -12.30 -19.23 10.12
N THR A 38 -11.21 -19.93 9.83
CA THR A 38 -10.29 -20.49 10.83
C THR A 38 -8.96 -19.74 10.89
N LEU A 39 -8.77 -18.68 10.09
CA LEU A 39 -7.51 -17.97 9.90
C LEU A 39 -6.33 -18.93 9.61
N THR A 40 -6.60 -20.02 8.89
CA THR A 40 -5.57 -21.01 8.54
C THR A 40 -4.83 -20.52 7.29
N PRO A 41 -3.50 -20.34 7.34
CA PRO A 41 -2.74 -19.79 6.23
C PRO A 41 -2.62 -20.78 5.07
N GLY A 42 -2.70 -20.26 3.84
CA GLY A 42 -2.42 -21.01 2.61
C GLY A 42 -0.93 -21.11 2.28
N GLY A 43 -0.15 -20.07 2.62
CA GLY A 43 1.30 -20.07 2.42
C GLY A 43 1.76 -19.92 0.96
N HIS A 44 0.86 -19.61 0.02
CA HIS A 44 1.27 -19.35 -1.37
C HIS A 44 2.12 -18.09 -1.48
N TYR A 45 3.07 -18.11 -2.42
CA TYR A 45 3.99 -17.00 -2.60
C TYR A 45 4.34 -16.71 -4.06
N ALA A 46 4.46 -15.43 -4.37
CA ALA A 46 5.05 -14.94 -5.60
C ALA A 46 6.38 -14.28 -5.23
N GLU A 47 7.50 -14.85 -5.70
CA GLU A 47 8.83 -14.40 -5.32
C GLU A 47 9.78 -14.18 -6.50
N ASN A 48 10.56 -13.08 -6.48
CA ASN A 48 11.60 -12.84 -7.48
C ASN A 48 11.10 -12.83 -8.94
N ASN A 49 9.84 -12.40 -9.17
CA ASN A 49 9.25 -12.34 -10.49
C ASN A 49 9.32 -10.93 -11.08
N HIS A 50 9.52 -10.86 -12.39
CA HIS A 50 9.47 -9.63 -13.17
C HIS A 50 8.18 -9.61 -14.00
N ILE A 51 7.26 -8.71 -13.65
CA ILE A 51 5.90 -8.69 -14.19
C ILE A 51 5.62 -7.31 -14.79
N HIS A 52 5.48 -7.21 -16.11
CA HIS A 52 5.30 -5.92 -16.75
C HIS A 52 4.47 -5.94 -18.02
N HIS A 53 3.98 -4.77 -18.45
CA HIS A 53 3.20 -4.63 -19.69
C HIS A 53 2.03 -5.62 -19.73
N PHE A 54 1.29 -5.69 -18.63
CA PHE A 54 0.13 -6.55 -18.47
C PHE A 54 -1.17 -5.77 -18.60
N ALA A 55 -2.32 -6.45 -18.54
CA ALA A 55 -3.64 -5.88 -18.69
C ALA A 55 -3.85 -5.17 -20.05
N ARG A 56 -3.25 -5.71 -21.13
CA ARG A 56 -3.30 -5.08 -22.45
C ARG A 56 -4.69 -5.10 -23.09
N TRP A 57 -5.52 -6.08 -22.77
CA TRP A 57 -6.90 -6.19 -23.25
C TRP A 57 -7.90 -5.73 -22.19
N ASP A 58 -7.80 -6.29 -20.98
CA ASP A 58 -8.66 -5.96 -19.84
C ASP A 58 -7.91 -4.97 -18.93
N ARG A 59 -8.08 -3.67 -19.18
CA ARG A 59 -7.19 -2.64 -18.60
C ARG A 59 -7.39 -2.35 -17.10
N MET A 60 -8.49 -2.79 -16.50
CA MET A 60 -8.84 -2.51 -15.10
C MET A 60 -8.98 -3.81 -14.30
N TYR A 61 -8.59 -3.78 -13.03
CA TYR A 61 -8.70 -4.93 -12.10
C TYR A 61 -8.03 -6.23 -12.60
N ARG A 62 -6.98 -6.09 -13.40
CA ARG A 62 -6.09 -7.17 -13.84
C ARG A 62 -4.68 -6.91 -13.32
N PRO A 63 -4.40 -7.17 -12.03
CA PRO A 63 -3.11 -6.84 -11.45
C PRO A 63 -2.00 -7.78 -11.94
N GLY A 64 -0.77 -7.36 -11.71
CA GLY A 64 0.40 -8.23 -11.86
C GLY A 64 0.34 -9.39 -10.88
N ILE A 65 -0.14 -9.16 -9.65
CA ILE A 65 -0.40 -10.19 -8.64
C ILE A 65 -1.78 -9.99 -8.02
N TRP A 66 -2.59 -11.05 -7.99
CA TRP A 66 -3.81 -11.13 -7.20
C TRP A 66 -3.61 -12.13 -6.05
N MET A 67 -3.96 -11.73 -4.83
CA MET A 67 -3.87 -12.57 -3.63
C MET A 67 -5.22 -12.61 -2.91
N SER A 68 -5.74 -13.79 -2.59
CA SER A 68 -6.90 -13.88 -1.70
C SER A 68 -6.88 -15.07 -0.75
N GLY A 69 -7.39 -14.86 0.46
CA GLY A 69 -7.46 -15.87 1.52
C GLY A 69 -6.66 -15.47 2.76
N VAL A 70 -5.76 -16.33 3.26
CA VAL A 70 -5.02 -16.04 4.50
C VAL A 70 -3.54 -16.39 4.35
N GLY A 71 -2.64 -15.52 4.82
CA GLY A 71 -1.23 -15.86 4.96
C GLY A 71 -0.48 -16.09 3.63
N LEU A 72 -0.73 -15.25 2.62
CA LEU A 72 -0.04 -15.31 1.33
C LEU A 72 1.10 -14.27 1.28
N ARG A 73 2.10 -14.49 0.42
CA ARG A 73 3.26 -13.58 0.30
C ARG A 73 3.51 -13.09 -1.13
N ALA A 74 3.81 -11.81 -1.28
CA ALA A 74 4.48 -11.26 -2.46
C ALA A 74 5.83 -10.68 -2.03
N SER A 75 6.93 -11.29 -2.46
CA SER A 75 8.27 -10.92 -2.04
C SER A 75 9.23 -10.70 -3.21
N HIS A 76 10.11 -9.70 -3.14
CA HIS A 76 11.18 -9.51 -4.15
C HIS A 76 10.69 -9.41 -5.60
N ASN A 77 9.45 -8.98 -5.87
CA ASN A 77 8.96 -8.86 -7.24
C ASN A 77 9.27 -7.46 -7.81
N LEU A 78 9.52 -7.39 -9.11
CA LEU A 78 9.57 -6.15 -9.88
C LEU A 78 8.30 -6.05 -10.73
N ILE A 79 7.44 -5.07 -10.45
CA ILE A 79 6.14 -4.94 -11.13
C ILE A 79 5.99 -3.53 -11.71
N HIS A 80 5.86 -3.42 -13.03
CA HIS A 80 5.84 -2.11 -13.67
C HIS A 80 5.15 -2.03 -15.04
N HIS A 81 4.87 -0.80 -15.50
CA HIS A 81 4.19 -0.50 -16.76
C HIS A 81 2.83 -1.20 -16.90
N ALA A 82 1.85 -0.70 -16.15
CA ALA A 82 0.49 -1.23 -16.17
C ALA A 82 -0.58 -0.13 -16.07
N PRO A 83 -1.74 -0.34 -16.72
CA PRO A 83 -2.85 0.61 -16.67
C PRO A 83 -3.49 0.73 -15.27
N HIS A 84 -3.37 -0.30 -14.43
CA HIS A 84 -3.98 -0.39 -13.09
C HIS A 84 -2.98 -0.93 -12.06
N ALA A 85 -3.46 -1.34 -10.89
CA ALA A 85 -2.68 -1.81 -9.74
C ALA A 85 -1.63 -2.89 -10.08
N ALA A 86 -0.48 -2.83 -9.39
CA ALA A 86 0.50 -3.91 -9.41
C ALA A 86 -0.01 -5.13 -8.64
N ILE A 87 -0.57 -4.91 -7.45
CA ILE A 87 -1.07 -5.96 -6.57
C ILE A 87 -2.48 -5.61 -6.10
N LEU A 88 -3.43 -6.52 -6.30
CA LEU A 88 -4.72 -6.48 -5.61
C LEU A 88 -4.80 -7.63 -4.63
N TYR A 89 -5.41 -7.39 -3.48
CA TYR A 89 -5.55 -8.44 -2.47
C TYR A 89 -6.89 -8.41 -1.75
N GLY A 90 -7.20 -9.50 -1.05
CA GLY A 90 -8.35 -9.58 -0.15
C GLY A 90 -8.24 -10.79 0.77
N GLY A 91 -8.18 -10.56 2.08
CA GLY A 91 -7.78 -11.61 3.00
C GLY A 91 -7.22 -11.07 4.29
N GLN A 92 -6.50 -11.93 5.01
CA GLN A 92 -5.81 -11.59 6.26
C GLN A 92 -4.36 -12.08 6.25
N ASP A 93 -3.55 -11.48 7.11
CA ASP A 93 -2.18 -11.89 7.42
C ASP A 93 -1.27 -12.02 6.18
N HIS A 94 -1.49 -11.22 5.13
CA HIS A 94 -0.62 -11.21 3.96
C HIS A 94 0.69 -10.45 4.22
N LEU A 95 1.74 -10.87 3.52
CA LEU A 95 3.06 -10.24 3.59
C LEU A 95 3.47 -9.71 2.23
N PHE A 96 3.74 -8.41 2.15
CA PHE A 96 4.27 -7.73 0.97
C PHE A 96 5.64 -7.18 1.32
N GLU A 97 6.71 -7.81 0.85
CA GLU A 97 8.06 -7.42 1.25
C GLU A 97 9.10 -7.36 0.15
N TYR A 98 10.01 -6.38 0.23
CA TYR A 98 11.13 -6.26 -0.71
C TYR A 98 10.71 -6.13 -2.19
N ASN A 99 9.46 -5.78 -2.50
CA ASN A 99 9.02 -5.58 -3.87
C ASN A 99 9.46 -4.19 -4.36
N GLU A 100 9.73 -4.09 -5.66
CA GLU A 100 9.93 -2.84 -6.39
C GLU A 100 8.75 -2.62 -7.34
N ILE A 101 8.10 -1.47 -7.23
CA ILE A 101 6.91 -1.15 -8.02
C ILE A 101 7.01 0.27 -8.58
N HIS A 102 6.91 0.40 -9.90
CA HIS A 102 6.93 1.69 -10.56
C HIS A 102 6.05 1.73 -11.82
N ASN A 103 5.66 2.93 -12.26
CA ASN A 103 4.89 3.12 -13.50
C ASN A 103 3.65 2.21 -13.64
N VAL A 104 2.93 1.96 -12.55
CA VAL A 104 1.61 1.30 -12.56
C VAL A 104 0.50 2.34 -12.35
N CYS A 105 -0.76 1.92 -12.46
CA CYS A 105 -1.94 2.79 -12.35
C CYS A 105 -2.05 3.89 -13.44
N GLN A 106 -1.36 3.72 -14.57
CA GLN A 106 -1.17 4.78 -15.58
C GLN A 106 -2.47 5.24 -16.26
N GLU A 107 -3.58 4.52 -16.10
CA GLU A 107 -4.86 4.82 -16.74
C GLU A 107 -6.04 4.95 -15.76
N SER A 108 -5.77 4.99 -14.46
CA SER A 108 -6.80 5.22 -13.41
C SER A 108 -6.42 6.39 -12.50
N HIS A 109 -7.43 7.05 -11.93
CA HIS A 109 -7.27 8.05 -10.86
C HIS A 109 -7.65 7.51 -9.48
N ASP A 110 -8.33 6.37 -9.43
CA ASP A 110 -8.81 5.73 -8.20
C ASP A 110 -8.23 4.32 -8.16
N CYS A 111 -6.94 4.26 -7.84
CA CYS A 111 -6.15 3.04 -7.85
C CYS A 111 -4.93 3.19 -6.95
N GLY A 112 -4.47 2.08 -6.39
CA GLY A 112 -3.22 1.96 -5.66
C GLY A 112 -2.26 0.99 -6.34
N ALA A 113 -0.96 1.21 -6.20
CA ALA A 113 0.04 0.20 -6.58
C ALA A 113 -0.22 -1.13 -5.86
N ILE A 114 -0.50 -1.08 -4.55
CA ILE A 114 -1.05 -2.20 -3.78
C ILE A 114 -2.40 -1.77 -3.22
N TYR A 115 -3.47 -2.51 -3.53
CA TYR A 115 -4.83 -2.05 -3.25
C TYR A 115 -5.75 -3.19 -2.77
N ALA A 116 -6.42 -2.95 -1.64
CA ALA A 116 -7.61 -3.68 -1.20
C ALA A 116 -8.55 -2.77 -0.40
N GLY A 117 -9.81 -3.18 -0.25
CA GLY A 117 -10.75 -2.42 0.57
C GLY A 117 -12.06 -3.10 0.93
N ARG A 118 -12.98 -2.27 1.41
CA ARG A 118 -14.38 -2.60 1.74
C ARG A 118 -14.55 -3.53 2.95
N SER A 119 -13.60 -3.52 3.88
CA SER A 119 -13.65 -4.44 5.02
C SER A 119 -12.72 -4.05 6.17
N TRP A 120 -13.30 -3.81 7.35
CA TRP A 120 -12.55 -3.73 8.62
C TRP A 120 -11.85 -5.05 8.98
N CYS A 121 -12.24 -6.17 8.35
CA CYS A 121 -11.72 -7.50 8.66
C CYS A 121 -10.47 -7.87 7.83
N LEU A 122 -9.93 -6.96 7.00
CA LEU A 122 -8.63 -7.13 6.33
C LEU A 122 -7.48 -6.87 7.30
N GLN A 123 -7.34 -7.74 8.31
CA GLN A 123 -6.46 -7.55 9.46
C GLN A 123 -5.12 -8.28 9.29
N GLY A 124 -4.07 -7.73 9.88
CA GLY A 124 -2.78 -8.40 10.02
C GLY A 124 -1.89 -8.35 8.79
N ASP A 125 -2.30 -7.64 7.74
CA ASP A 125 -1.48 -7.45 6.54
C ASP A 125 -0.26 -6.56 6.83
N VAL A 126 0.91 -7.00 6.36
CA VAL A 126 2.19 -6.32 6.58
C VAL A 126 2.81 -5.93 5.25
N PHE A 127 3.03 -4.63 5.08
CA PHE A 127 3.75 -4.03 3.95
C PHE A 127 5.10 -3.56 4.47
N GLN A 128 6.17 -4.27 4.13
CA GLN A 128 7.49 -3.93 4.66
C GLN A 128 8.61 -3.88 3.64
N TYR A 129 9.51 -2.91 3.78
CA TYR A 129 10.73 -2.86 2.96
C TYR A 129 10.48 -2.87 1.44
N ASN A 130 9.33 -2.38 0.97
CA ASN A 130 9.07 -2.22 -0.45
C ASN A 130 9.62 -0.87 -0.95
N TYR A 131 10.00 -0.81 -2.22
CA TYR A 131 10.34 0.42 -2.91
C TYR A 131 9.26 0.73 -3.95
N MET A 132 8.52 1.82 -3.74
CA MET A 132 7.51 2.29 -4.67
C MET A 132 7.92 3.65 -5.22
N HIS A 133 8.02 3.78 -6.54
CA HIS A 133 8.53 5.00 -7.13
C HIS A 133 7.89 5.34 -8.48
N HIS A 134 7.94 6.62 -8.83
CA HIS A 134 7.42 7.13 -10.11
C HIS A 134 5.98 6.65 -10.38
N LEU A 135 5.12 6.84 -9.39
CA LEU A 135 3.71 6.51 -9.47
C LEU A 135 2.87 7.77 -9.70
N ALA A 136 2.15 7.79 -10.81
CA ALA A 136 1.15 8.79 -11.12
C ALA A 136 -0.04 8.12 -11.79
N GLY A 137 -1.23 8.65 -11.52
CA GLY A 137 -2.45 8.18 -12.16
C GLY A 137 -2.52 8.65 -13.59
N LYS A 138 -3.67 8.38 -14.22
CA LYS A 138 -3.99 8.87 -15.55
C LYS A 138 -3.67 10.37 -15.70
N ASP A 139 -3.10 10.76 -16.84
CA ASP A 139 -2.77 12.16 -17.16
C ASP A 139 -1.90 12.88 -16.11
N GLY A 140 -1.10 12.12 -15.36
CA GLY A 140 -0.25 12.61 -14.29
C GLY A 140 -0.97 12.91 -12.98
N GLY A 141 -2.26 12.60 -12.88
CA GLY A 141 -3.09 12.84 -11.70
C GLY A 141 -2.76 11.96 -10.48
N PRO A 142 -3.62 11.98 -9.46
CA PRO A 142 -3.49 11.13 -8.28
C PRO A 142 -3.43 9.64 -8.62
N CYS A 143 -2.46 8.96 -8.05
CA CYS A 143 -2.38 7.51 -7.85
C CYS A 143 -2.07 7.31 -6.37
N ASN A 144 -2.48 6.20 -5.78
CA ASN A 144 -2.09 5.85 -4.42
C ASN A 144 -0.93 4.83 -4.44
N GLY A 145 -0.09 4.79 -3.40
CA GLY A 145 0.91 3.74 -3.24
C GLY A 145 0.27 2.47 -2.66
N ILE A 146 0.25 2.40 -1.34
CA ILE A 146 -0.54 1.44 -0.56
C ILE A 146 -1.90 2.08 -0.30
N TYR A 147 -2.94 1.52 -0.92
CA TYR A 147 -4.31 1.98 -0.85
C TYR A 147 -5.15 1.06 0.02
N LEU A 148 -5.32 1.47 1.28
CA LEU A 148 -6.22 0.85 2.26
C LEU A 148 -7.60 1.51 2.12
N ASP A 149 -8.35 1.01 1.16
CA ASP A 149 -9.60 1.62 0.71
C ASP A 149 -10.82 1.15 1.55
N ASP A 150 -11.90 1.93 1.58
CA ASP A 150 -13.20 1.55 2.17
C ASP A 150 -13.12 0.75 3.48
N GLU A 151 -12.61 1.39 4.53
CA GLU A 151 -12.48 0.87 5.88
C GLU A 151 -11.52 -0.32 6.06
N ASN A 152 -10.61 -0.56 5.12
CA ASN A 152 -9.47 -1.46 5.32
C ASN A 152 -8.67 -1.06 6.58
N SER A 153 -8.45 -2.01 7.49
CA SER A 153 -8.10 -1.73 8.89
C SER A 153 -7.14 -2.78 9.47
N GLY A 154 -6.26 -2.38 10.38
CA GLY A 154 -5.34 -3.30 11.07
C GLY A 154 -4.08 -3.66 10.27
N ALA A 155 -3.72 -2.84 9.28
CA ALA A 155 -2.50 -3.01 8.50
C ALA A 155 -1.26 -2.46 9.22
N THR A 156 -0.10 -3.04 8.94
CA THR A 156 1.21 -2.51 9.33
C THR A 156 2.01 -2.14 8.08
N ILE A 157 2.32 -0.86 7.92
CA ILE A 157 3.12 -0.29 6.82
C ILE A 157 4.44 0.19 7.42
N ARG A 158 5.52 -0.57 7.21
CA ARG A 158 6.80 -0.28 7.85
C ARG A 158 8.06 -0.38 7.01
N GLY A 159 9.02 0.51 7.20
CA GLY A 159 10.32 0.37 6.54
C GLY A 159 10.27 0.50 5.02
N ASN A 160 9.19 1.00 4.44
CA ASN A 160 9.05 1.16 2.99
C ASN A 160 9.69 2.48 2.54
N VAL A 161 10.05 2.52 1.26
CA VAL A 161 10.63 3.68 0.59
C VAL A 161 9.69 4.12 -0.51
N PHE A 162 9.26 5.37 -0.46
CA PHE A 162 8.42 5.99 -1.47
C PHE A 162 9.18 7.14 -2.11
N TYR A 163 9.34 7.12 -3.43
CA TYR A 163 10.03 8.18 -4.17
C TYR A 163 9.21 8.66 -5.36
N GLN A 164 8.85 9.95 -5.38
CA GLN A 164 7.99 10.49 -6.44
C GLN A 164 6.67 9.72 -6.58
N VAL A 165 6.00 9.54 -5.45
CA VAL A 165 4.66 8.93 -5.37
C VAL A 165 3.71 9.99 -4.82
N LEU A 166 2.64 10.28 -5.55
CA LEU A 166 1.51 11.03 -5.00
C LEU A 166 0.73 10.09 -4.07
N ARG A 167 0.28 10.53 -2.90
CA ARG A 167 -0.49 9.69 -1.93
C ARG A 167 0.05 8.27 -1.68
N PRO A 168 1.32 8.11 -1.29
CA PRO A 168 1.94 6.80 -1.07
C PRO A 168 1.24 5.95 -0.02
N VAL A 169 0.68 6.54 1.05
CA VAL A 169 -0.19 5.81 1.98
C VAL A 169 -1.56 6.46 2.00
N PHE A 170 -2.57 5.71 1.57
CA PHE A 170 -3.96 6.15 1.57
C PHE A 170 -4.79 5.27 2.51
N ILE A 171 -5.38 5.88 3.54
CA ILE A 171 -6.29 5.25 4.50
C ILE A 171 -7.70 5.83 4.31
N GLY A 172 -8.56 5.10 3.62
CA GLY A 172 -9.94 5.49 3.37
C GLY A 172 -10.86 5.02 4.49
N GLY A 173 -11.05 5.81 5.55
CA GLY A 173 -11.95 5.48 6.67
C GLY A 173 -11.54 4.26 7.52
N GLY A 174 -10.40 3.65 7.22
CA GLY A 174 -9.82 2.54 7.97
C GLY A 174 -9.40 2.91 9.39
N ARG A 175 -9.38 1.92 10.29
CA ARG A 175 -8.98 2.07 11.69
C ARG A 175 -7.83 1.16 12.06
N ASP A 176 -7.14 1.49 13.15
CA ASP A 176 -6.09 0.67 13.76
C ASP A 176 -4.92 0.32 12.82
N ASN A 177 -4.62 1.17 11.84
CA ASN A 177 -3.46 1.00 10.97
C ASN A 177 -2.20 1.64 11.58
N LEU A 178 -1.05 1.01 11.35
CA LEU A 178 0.25 1.50 11.80
C LEU A 178 1.11 1.88 10.59
N VAL A 179 1.52 3.14 10.51
CA VAL A 179 2.47 3.65 9.51
C VAL A 179 3.75 4.05 10.23
N GLU A 180 4.78 3.22 10.14
CA GLU A 180 6.01 3.45 10.91
C GLU A 180 7.32 3.28 10.13
N ASN A 181 8.33 4.06 10.46
CA ASN A 181 9.68 3.83 9.94
C ASN A 181 9.79 3.86 8.40
N ASN A 182 8.90 4.59 7.71
CA ASN A 182 8.93 4.72 6.26
C ASN A 182 9.69 5.98 5.85
N LEU A 183 10.32 5.94 4.68
CA LEU A 183 10.99 7.05 4.05
C LEU A 183 10.17 7.55 2.85
N PHE A 184 9.76 8.80 2.89
CA PHE A 184 9.02 9.48 1.83
C PHE A 184 9.90 10.59 1.25
N VAL A 185 10.24 10.48 -0.04
CA VAL A 185 11.07 11.45 -0.75
C VAL A 185 10.30 12.00 -1.95
N ASP A 186 10.09 13.31 -1.98
CA ASP A 186 9.34 14.00 -3.06
C ASP A 186 7.93 13.41 -3.27
N CYS A 187 7.22 13.22 -2.16
CA CYS A 187 5.90 12.59 -2.08
C CYS A 187 4.83 13.58 -1.62
N PRO A 188 4.09 14.22 -2.53
CA PRO A 188 2.98 15.08 -2.16
C PRO A 188 1.86 14.27 -1.52
N GLN A 189 1.26 14.83 -0.47
CA GLN A 189 0.21 14.18 0.32
C GLN A 189 0.63 12.77 0.79
N ALA A 190 1.87 12.62 1.25
CA ALA A 190 2.49 11.36 1.66
C ALA A 190 1.54 10.45 2.45
N ILE A 191 0.83 11.04 3.42
CA ILE A 191 -0.27 10.39 4.15
C ILE A 191 -1.61 10.98 3.75
N HIS A 192 -2.53 10.15 3.27
CA HIS A 192 -3.94 10.49 3.13
C HIS A 192 -4.77 9.73 4.17
N LEU A 193 -5.66 10.43 4.89
CA LEU A 193 -6.64 9.81 5.78
C LEU A 193 -7.94 10.60 5.76
N ASP A 194 -9.02 9.94 5.33
CA ASP A 194 -10.36 10.53 5.25
C ASP A 194 -11.34 9.95 6.27
N ALA A 195 -12.46 10.63 6.44
CA ALA A 195 -13.54 10.22 7.33
C ALA A 195 -14.70 9.58 6.57
N ARG A 196 -14.44 8.84 5.47
CA ARG A 196 -15.51 8.39 4.56
C ARG A 196 -16.63 7.63 5.26
N GLY A 197 -16.30 6.79 6.25
CA GLY A 197 -17.29 5.98 6.98
C GLY A 197 -18.28 6.79 7.82
N ILE A 198 -17.91 8.00 8.24
CA ILE A 198 -18.80 9.00 8.88
C ILE A 198 -19.09 10.20 7.97
N GLY A 199 -18.78 10.06 6.69
CA GLY A 199 -18.90 11.11 5.68
C GLY A 199 -19.72 10.63 4.50
N TRP A 200 -19.19 10.81 3.30
CA TRP A 200 -19.89 10.51 2.06
C TRP A 200 -20.29 9.02 1.93
N ALA A 201 -19.52 8.10 2.52
CA ALA A 201 -19.75 6.65 2.42
C ALA A 201 -20.58 6.08 3.59
N SER A 202 -21.08 6.94 4.50
CA SER A 202 -21.88 6.51 5.67
C SER A 202 -23.08 5.64 5.29
N TYR A 203 -23.72 5.92 4.14
CA TYR A 203 -24.84 5.14 3.61
C TYR A 203 -24.49 3.67 3.32
N ALA A 204 -23.23 3.36 3.00
CA ALA A 204 -22.75 2.00 2.73
C ALA A 204 -22.12 1.34 3.97
N VAL A 205 -21.73 2.14 4.96
CA VAL A 205 -21.18 1.68 6.25
C VAL A 205 -22.27 1.24 7.20
N GLN A 206 -23.33 2.04 7.39
CA GLN A 206 -24.36 1.75 8.39
C GLN A 206 -25.02 0.37 8.20
N PRO A 207 -25.40 -0.07 6.98
CA PRO A 207 -26.00 -1.40 6.79
C PRO A 207 -25.05 -2.56 7.14
N ARG A 208 -23.73 -2.37 7.00
CA ARG A 208 -22.74 -3.39 7.40
C ARG A 208 -22.65 -3.52 8.91
N ILE A 209 -22.73 -2.39 9.63
CA ILE A 209 -22.76 -2.35 11.10
C ILE A 209 -24.05 -2.99 11.61
N ASP A 210 -25.21 -2.60 11.07
CA ASP A 210 -26.51 -3.13 11.48
C ASP A 210 -26.56 -4.66 11.31
N LYS A 211 -26.10 -5.16 10.15
CA LYS A 211 -25.96 -6.59 9.91
C LYS A 211 -25.04 -7.27 10.92
N ALA A 212 -23.92 -6.64 11.29
CA ALA A 212 -23.00 -7.20 12.27
C ALA A 212 -23.63 -7.27 13.67
N ILE A 213 -24.44 -6.28 14.06
CA ILE A 213 -25.19 -6.27 15.32
C ILE A 213 -26.27 -7.38 15.30
N GLU A 214 -27.02 -7.51 14.21
CA GLU A 214 -28.11 -8.48 14.10
C GLU A 214 -27.60 -9.94 14.06
N THR A 215 -26.55 -10.19 13.29
CA THR A 215 -26.13 -11.55 12.93
C THR A 215 -24.86 -12.03 13.62
N GLY A 216 -24.10 -11.11 14.23
CA GLY A 216 -22.74 -11.37 14.70
C GLY A 216 -21.71 -11.53 13.58
N ILE A 217 -22.08 -11.26 12.32
CA ILE A 217 -21.21 -11.41 11.15
C ILE A 217 -20.88 -10.04 10.55
N LEU A 218 -19.59 -9.68 10.58
CA LEU A 218 -19.05 -8.49 9.91
C LEU A 218 -18.16 -8.94 8.75
N CYS A 219 -18.35 -8.37 7.57
CA CYS A 219 -17.55 -8.68 6.37
C CYS A 219 -17.37 -10.19 6.08
N GLY A 220 -18.38 -11.00 6.43
CA GLY A 220 -18.39 -12.45 6.20
C GLY A 220 -17.81 -13.30 7.33
N VAL A 221 -17.36 -12.72 8.44
CA VAL A 221 -16.71 -13.45 9.54
C VAL A 221 -17.35 -13.18 10.91
N ARG A 222 -17.24 -14.16 11.83
CA ARG A 222 -17.66 -14.06 13.24
C ARG A 222 -16.55 -13.39 14.06
N PHE A 223 -16.38 -12.09 13.86
CA PHE A 223 -15.25 -11.32 14.36
C PHE A 223 -15.13 -11.24 15.91
N LYS A 224 -16.23 -11.47 16.64
CA LYS A 224 -16.24 -11.52 18.13
C LYS A 224 -15.91 -12.91 18.70
N GLU A 225 -15.78 -13.94 17.87
CA GLU A 225 -15.50 -15.32 18.27
C GLU A 225 -14.05 -15.70 17.90
N PRO A 226 -13.41 -16.64 18.62
CA PRO A 226 -12.15 -17.22 18.19
C PRO A 226 -12.29 -17.89 16.81
N PRO A 227 -11.27 -17.81 15.93
CA PRO A 227 -9.94 -17.27 16.21
C PRO A 227 -9.82 -15.74 16.06
N PHE A 228 -10.81 -15.06 15.47
CA PHE A 228 -10.73 -13.62 15.21
C PHE A 228 -10.61 -12.78 16.48
N SER A 229 -11.40 -13.06 17.52
CA SER A 229 -11.36 -12.24 18.74
C SER A 229 -10.08 -12.42 19.55
N THR A 230 -9.40 -13.55 19.39
CA THR A 230 -8.09 -13.79 20.00
C THR A 230 -6.97 -13.15 19.21
N ARG A 231 -7.00 -13.26 17.87
CA ARG A 231 -5.94 -12.73 17.00
C ARG A 231 -6.03 -11.21 16.79
N TYR A 232 -7.25 -10.68 16.71
CA TYR A 232 -7.54 -9.26 16.46
C TYR A 232 -8.47 -8.70 17.54
N PRO A 233 -7.98 -8.53 18.79
CA PRO A 233 -8.84 -8.14 19.92
C PRO A 233 -9.47 -6.76 19.75
N LYS A 234 -8.80 -5.83 19.06
CA LYS A 234 -9.37 -4.51 18.74
C LYS A 234 -10.58 -4.61 17.79
N LEU A 235 -10.52 -5.49 16.79
CA LEU A 235 -11.63 -5.74 15.88
C LEU A 235 -12.84 -6.31 16.65
N ALA A 236 -12.62 -7.24 17.58
CA ALA A 236 -13.70 -7.85 18.37
C ALA A 236 -14.49 -6.83 19.22
N GLY A 237 -13.84 -5.75 19.66
CA GLY A 237 -14.46 -4.67 20.42
C GLY A 237 -15.02 -3.52 19.58
N MET A 238 -14.86 -3.54 18.24
CA MET A 238 -15.08 -2.34 17.42
C MET A 238 -16.52 -1.81 17.44
N LEU A 239 -17.52 -2.68 17.60
CA LEU A 239 -18.93 -2.26 17.59
C LEU A 239 -19.29 -1.42 18.82
N ASP A 240 -18.54 -1.59 19.91
CA ASP A 240 -18.72 -0.88 21.16
C ASP A 240 -17.92 0.45 21.19
N ASP A 241 -17.19 0.77 20.11
CA ASP A 241 -16.31 1.94 19.99
C ASP A 241 -16.49 2.67 18.65
N GLU A 242 -17.65 3.32 18.50
CA GLU A 242 -17.99 4.21 17.38
C GLU A 242 -17.53 3.63 16.01
N PRO A 243 -18.08 2.48 15.59
CA PRO A 243 -17.47 1.58 14.59
C PRO A 243 -17.09 2.23 13.25
N ALA A 244 -17.83 3.25 12.83
CA ALA A 244 -17.60 3.99 11.58
C ALA A 244 -16.43 4.99 11.64
N LYS A 245 -15.95 5.37 12.84
CA LYS A 245 -14.85 6.32 12.99
C LYS A 245 -13.49 5.64 12.75
N PRO A 246 -12.58 6.25 11.95
CA PRO A 246 -11.25 5.73 11.66
C PRO A 246 -10.27 5.97 12.84
N LYS A 247 -10.53 5.33 13.98
CA LYS A 247 -9.75 5.50 15.22
C LYS A 247 -8.47 4.66 15.24
N GLY A 248 -7.55 5.02 16.14
CA GLY A 248 -6.42 4.15 16.48
C GLY A 248 -5.34 4.05 15.40
N ASN A 249 -5.41 4.88 14.36
CA ASN A 249 -4.35 5.01 13.37
C ASN A 249 -3.15 5.73 13.98
N ILE A 250 -1.94 5.20 13.74
CA ILE A 250 -0.69 5.71 14.30
C ILE A 250 0.30 5.98 13.16
N ILE A 251 0.86 7.19 13.12
CA ILE A 251 1.89 7.60 12.16
C ILE A 251 3.14 7.98 12.96
N ARG A 252 4.17 7.14 12.91
CA ARG A 252 5.34 7.34 13.77
C ARG A 252 6.69 7.04 13.15
N ARG A 253 7.73 7.74 13.60
CA ARG A 253 9.12 7.47 13.17
C ARG A 253 9.30 7.47 11.65
N ASN A 254 8.51 8.23 10.91
CA ASN A 254 8.66 8.34 9.46
C ASN A 254 9.52 9.56 9.11
N ILE A 255 10.16 9.51 7.96
CA ILE A 255 10.91 10.64 7.37
C ILE A 255 10.11 11.18 6.18
N PHE A 256 9.77 12.46 6.21
CA PHE A 256 9.14 13.18 5.12
C PHE A 256 10.12 14.23 4.59
N TRP A 257 10.72 13.94 3.44
CA TRP A 257 11.75 14.75 2.80
C TRP A 257 11.29 15.26 1.44
N GLN A 258 11.42 16.56 1.19
CA GLN A 258 11.01 17.17 -0.08
C GLN A 258 11.94 16.77 -1.24
N GLY A 259 13.20 16.47 -0.94
CA GLY A 259 14.22 16.19 -1.96
C GLY A 259 14.38 17.32 -2.97
N ALA A 260 14.63 16.97 -4.23
CA ALA A 260 14.65 17.92 -5.35
C ALA A 260 13.28 18.60 -5.60
N GLY A 261 12.19 18.05 -5.04
CA GLY A 261 10.83 18.58 -5.13
C GLY A 261 10.27 18.60 -6.55
N VAL A 262 10.69 17.66 -7.41
CA VAL A 262 10.25 17.60 -8.81
C VAL A 262 8.76 17.26 -8.86
N ASN A 263 8.33 16.23 -8.15
CA ASN A 263 6.95 15.80 -8.08
C ASN A 263 6.08 16.77 -7.28
N LEU A 264 6.61 17.36 -6.21
CA LEU A 264 5.95 18.46 -5.48
C LEU A 264 5.61 19.63 -6.41
N LYS A 265 6.55 20.11 -7.21
CA LYS A 265 6.32 21.19 -8.20
C LYS A 265 5.32 20.75 -9.27
N ARG A 266 5.50 19.54 -9.81
CA ARG A 266 4.64 18.94 -10.85
C ARG A 266 3.17 18.93 -10.45
N THR A 267 2.90 18.72 -9.15
CA THR A 267 1.55 18.58 -8.59
C THR A 267 1.05 19.85 -7.90
N GLY A 268 1.85 20.93 -7.87
CA GLY A 268 1.52 22.20 -7.23
C GLY A 268 1.53 22.18 -5.70
N TRP A 269 2.21 21.21 -5.10
CA TRP A 269 2.40 21.06 -3.65
C TRP A 269 3.75 21.59 -3.16
N ASP A 270 4.57 22.16 -4.05
CA ASP A 270 5.79 22.90 -3.71
C ASP A 270 5.52 24.22 -2.99
N LYS A 271 4.27 24.70 -3.04
CA LYS A 271 3.80 25.88 -2.35
C LYS A 271 2.64 25.50 -1.45
N HIS A 272 2.63 26.02 -0.22
CA HIS A 272 1.48 25.83 0.67
C HIS A 272 0.21 26.40 0.02
N PRO A 273 -0.89 25.64 -0.06
CA PRO A 273 -2.17 26.23 -0.45
C PRO A 273 -2.52 27.35 0.55
N PRO A 274 -3.06 28.50 0.09
CA PRO A 274 -3.42 29.59 0.98
C PRO A 274 -4.37 29.10 2.09
N SER A 275 -4.08 29.52 3.32
CA SER A 275 -4.73 29.06 4.54
C SER A 275 -6.25 29.25 4.51
N GLY A 276 -6.99 28.19 4.81
CA GLY A 276 -8.46 28.20 4.89
C GLY A 276 -9.11 26.81 4.84
N GLY A 277 -8.41 25.79 4.31
CA GLY A 277 -8.78 24.38 4.41
C GLY A 277 -7.93 23.65 5.45
N TYR A 278 -8.28 23.83 6.72
CA TYR A 278 -7.70 23.31 7.97
C TYR A 278 -6.50 22.30 8.05
N ARG A 279 -6.19 21.33 7.17
CA ARG A 279 -5.22 20.24 7.51
C ARG A 279 -4.49 19.59 6.30
N ASN A 280 -3.93 20.39 5.38
CA ASN A 280 -3.08 19.90 4.28
C ASN A 280 -1.66 20.48 4.37
N ALA A 281 -0.74 19.79 5.05
CA ALA A 281 0.69 20.02 4.80
C ALA A 281 1.07 19.43 3.44
N TRP A 282 2.22 19.80 2.89
CA TRP A 282 2.68 19.18 1.63
C TRP A 282 2.80 17.66 1.78
N TRP A 283 3.11 17.16 2.98
CA TRP A 283 3.31 15.74 3.29
C TRP A 283 2.04 15.00 3.75
N HIS A 284 0.91 15.67 4.00
CA HIS A 284 -0.32 14.97 4.37
C HIS A 284 -1.60 15.64 3.90
N HIS A 285 -2.63 14.83 3.67
CA HIS A 285 -4.01 15.24 3.49
C HIS A 285 -4.88 14.45 4.46
N ILE A 286 -5.16 15.04 5.62
CA ILE A 286 -5.95 14.39 6.67
C ILE A 286 -7.18 15.24 6.95
N GLU A 287 -8.36 14.66 6.80
CA GLU A 287 -9.61 15.39 6.96
C GLU A 287 -9.78 15.90 8.40
N ALA A 288 -10.31 17.13 8.58
CA ALA A 288 -10.40 17.73 9.92
C ALA A 288 -11.16 16.87 10.92
N LYS A 289 -12.27 16.26 10.51
CA LYS A 289 -13.12 15.53 11.47
C LYS A 289 -12.46 14.28 12.06
N VAL A 290 -11.30 13.86 11.52
CA VAL A 290 -10.59 12.64 11.94
C VAL A 290 -9.15 12.89 12.39
N PHE A 291 -8.57 14.06 12.12
CA PHE A 291 -7.19 14.35 12.51
C PHE A 291 -6.92 14.18 14.01
N ASP A 292 -7.87 14.55 14.87
CA ASP A 292 -7.73 14.40 16.33
C ASP A 292 -7.89 12.93 16.80
N LEU A 293 -8.20 12.01 15.88
CA LEU A 293 -8.25 10.56 16.11
C LEU A 293 -6.94 9.85 15.71
N VAL A 294 -5.98 10.58 15.15
CA VAL A 294 -4.71 10.06 14.64
C VAL A 294 -3.58 10.40 15.61
N ALA A 295 -2.79 9.40 15.99
CA ALA A 295 -1.59 9.61 16.79
C ALA A 295 -0.38 9.91 15.88
N PHE A 296 0.35 10.99 16.19
CA PHE A 296 1.60 11.33 15.54
C PHE A 296 2.74 11.27 16.56
N GLU A 297 3.78 10.49 16.27
CA GLU A 297 4.88 10.26 17.21
C GLU A 297 6.23 10.30 16.49
N ASN A 298 7.12 11.21 16.88
CA ASN A 298 8.53 11.22 16.44
C ASN A 298 8.71 11.14 14.91
N ASN A 299 7.94 11.87 14.10
CA ASN A 299 8.19 11.95 12.66
C ASN A 299 9.20 13.07 12.36
N LEU A 300 10.12 12.84 11.42
CA LEU A 300 11.06 13.83 10.91
C LEU A 300 10.46 14.48 9.66
N ILE A 301 10.14 15.77 9.73
CA ILE A 301 9.48 16.52 8.65
C ILE A 301 10.33 17.74 8.32
N ASP A 302 10.65 17.93 7.03
CA ASP A 302 11.39 19.11 6.53
C ASP A 302 12.75 19.34 7.20
N VAL A 303 13.37 18.26 7.72
CA VAL A 303 14.75 18.25 8.21
C VAL A 303 15.55 17.33 7.29
N ASP A 304 16.71 17.80 6.83
CA ASP A 304 17.62 17.03 5.97
C ASP A 304 17.97 15.69 6.65
N PRO A 305 17.52 14.56 6.09
CA PRO A 305 17.78 13.25 6.67
C PRO A 305 19.19 12.75 6.37
N LYS A 306 20.02 13.51 5.63
CA LYS A 306 21.38 13.13 5.21
C LYS A 306 21.40 11.80 4.45
N LEU A 307 20.72 11.77 3.31
CA LEU A 307 20.77 10.63 2.39
C LEU A 307 22.18 10.51 1.79
N ALA A 308 22.58 9.30 1.40
CA ALA A 308 23.88 9.02 0.81
C ALA A 308 24.01 9.68 -0.57
N SER A 309 23.04 9.48 -1.47
CA SER A 309 22.94 10.18 -2.74
C SER A 309 21.52 10.11 -3.31
N GLU A 310 20.73 11.16 -3.12
CA GLU A 310 19.36 11.24 -3.68
C GLU A 310 19.37 11.18 -5.21
N SER A 311 20.33 11.85 -5.87
CA SER A 311 20.42 11.92 -7.33
C SER A 311 20.75 10.57 -7.98
N ASP A 312 21.45 9.70 -7.25
CA ASP A 312 21.81 8.36 -7.71
C ASP A 312 20.78 7.30 -7.25
N GLY A 313 19.72 7.71 -6.55
CA GLY A 313 18.73 6.79 -5.96
C GLY A 313 19.21 6.04 -4.72
N ASP A 314 20.35 6.42 -4.13
CA ASP A 314 20.85 5.85 -2.88
C ASP A 314 20.28 6.60 -1.67
N PHE A 315 19.16 6.09 -1.17
CA PHE A 315 18.44 6.67 -0.04
C PHE A 315 18.89 6.12 1.32
N GLN A 316 20.07 5.49 1.42
CA GLN A 316 20.64 5.13 2.70
C GLN A 316 20.95 6.36 3.55
N LEU A 317 20.73 6.28 4.86
CA LEU A 317 21.00 7.36 5.80
C LEU A 317 22.47 7.37 6.22
N GLN A 318 23.07 8.55 6.27
CA GLN A 318 24.41 8.75 6.82
C GLN A 318 24.41 8.53 8.35
N ARG A 319 25.59 8.20 8.90
CA ARG A 319 25.74 7.84 10.33
C ARG A 319 25.35 8.96 11.30
N ASP A 320 25.44 10.20 10.86
CA ASP A 320 25.14 11.40 11.64
C ASP A 320 23.77 11.99 11.26
N SER A 321 22.88 11.20 10.65
CA SER A 321 21.50 11.59 10.32
C SER A 321 20.71 11.92 11.59
N PRO A 322 19.90 13.00 11.59
CA PRO A 322 18.97 13.30 12.68
C PRO A 322 17.84 12.25 12.81
N ALA A 323 17.64 11.40 11.79
CA ALA A 323 16.65 10.33 11.83
C ALA A 323 16.91 9.35 12.99
N TRP A 324 18.16 9.17 13.41
CA TRP A 324 18.50 8.28 14.52
C TRP A 324 17.92 8.76 15.86
N GLU A 325 17.75 10.07 16.04
CA GLU A 325 17.20 10.66 17.28
C GLU A 325 15.71 10.42 17.44
N ILE A 326 14.97 10.30 16.33
CA ILE A 326 13.55 9.93 16.34
C ILE A 326 13.32 8.41 16.49
N GLY A 327 14.40 7.63 16.56
CA GLY A 327 14.37 6.16 16.64
C GLY A 327 14.12 5.48 15.29
N PHE A 328 14.47 6.12 14.17
CA PHE A 328 14.38 5.49 12.86
C PHE A 328 15.33 4.29 12.79
N GLU A 329 14.86 3.18 12.23
CA GLU A 329 15.62 1.95 12.01
C GLU A 329 16.09 1.85 10.55
N PRO A 330 17.31 1.37 10.28
CA PRO A 330 17.83 1.24 8.93
C PRO A 330 16.94 0.37 8.02
N ILE A 331 16.67 0.87 6.81
CA ILE A 331 15.99 0.09 5.76
C ILE A 331 17.05 -0.75 5.02
N PRO A 332 16.85 -2.07 4.82
CA PRO A 332 17.77 -2.95 4.11
C PRO A 332 17.69 -2.78 2.58
N PHE A 333 18.06 -1.60 2.06
CA PHE A 333 17.96 -1.25 0.63
C PHE A 333 18.51 -2.30 -0.33
N HIS A 334 19.68 -2.87 -0.03
CA HIS A 334 20.35 -3.88 -0.86
C HIS A 334 19.58 -5.21 -1.01
N LYS A 335 18.49 -5.40 -0.25
CA LYS A 335 17.61 -6.57 -0.38
C LYS A 335 16.36 -6.30 -1.20
N ILE A 336 16.04 -5.04 -1.50
CA ILE A 336 14.82 -4.68 -2.22
C ILE A 336 14.99 -5.02 -3.70
N GLY A 337 13.92 -5.52 -4.32
CA GLY A 337 13.87 -5.88 -5.73
C GLY A 337 14.30 -7.32 -6.00
N LEU A 338 14.60 -7.58 -7.27
CA LEU A 338 15.02 -8.88 -7.77
C LEU A 338 16.40 -9.25 -7.26
N TYR A 339 16.66 -10.55 -7.12
CA TYR A 339 17.96 -11.07 -6.72
C TYR A 339 18.44 -12.20 -7.65
N ARG A 340 19.77 -12.36 -7.74
CA ARG A 340 20.39 -13.42 -8.52
C ARG A 340 20.10 -14.77 -7.89
N ASP A 341 19.41 -15.64 -8.62
CA ASP A 341 19.13 -17.01 -8.23
C ASP A 341 19.19 -17.95 -9.44
N ALA A 342 19.39 -19.25 -9.19
CA ALA A 342 19.36 -20.26 -10.24
C ALA A 342 17.98 -20.42 -10.88
N SER A 343 16.90 -20.13 -10.15
CA SER A 343 15.52 -20.18 -10.66
C SER A 343 15.11 -18.91 -11.41
N ARG A 344 15.93 -17.85 -11.39
CA ARG A 344 15.62 -16.59 -12.05
C ARG A 344 15.81 -16.72 -13.57
N ALA A 345 14.77 -16.42 -14.33
CA ALA A 345 14.72 -16.56 -15.78
C ALA A 345 15.80 -15.73 -16.51
N SER A 346 16.10 -14.53 -16.00
CA SER A 346 17.08 -13.62 -16.59
C SER A 346 17.84 -12.84 -15.50
N TRP A 347 19.14 -12.61 -15.72
CA TRP A 347 19.98 -11.80 -14.83
C TRP A 347 21.20 -11.23 -15.58
N PRO A 348 21.61 -9.97 -15.34
CA PRO A 348 20.86 -8.94 -14.60
C PRO A 348 19.59 -8.55 -15.34
N VAL A 349 18.62 -7.99 -14.62
CA VAL A 349 17.39 -7.46 -15.20
C VAL A 349 17.55 -5.95 -15.33
N ASP A 350 17.42 -5.46 -16.55
CA ASP A 350 17.35 -4.03 -16.82
C ASP A 350 15.88 -3.62 -16.99
N HIS A 351 15.47 -2.56 -16.31
CA HIS A 351 14.11 -2.05 -16.35
C HIS A 351 14.11 -0.52 -16.41
N PRO A 352 13.75 0.08 -17.56
CA PRO A 352 13.70 1.53 -17.64
C PRO A 352 12.54 2.05 -16.79
N VAL A 353 12.77 3.18 -16.11
CA VAL A 353 11.73 3.92 -15.40
C VAL A 353 11.22 5.03 -16.31
N THR A 354 9.91 5.07 -16.55
CA THR A 354 9.29 6.18 -17.25
C THR A 354 9.16 7.37 -16.30
N PRO A 355 9.69 8.57 -16.63
CA PRO A 355 9.50 9.75 -15.79
C PRO A 355 8.02 10.09 -15.60
N LEU A 356 7.70 10.74 -14.49
CA LEU A 356 6.32 11.18 -14.24
C LEU A 356 5.84 12.16 -15.32
N PRO A 357 4.64 11.97 -15.90
CA PRO A 357 4.07 12.91 -16.85
C PRO A 357 3.64 14.22 -16.15
N GLN A 358 3.59 15.32 -16.90
CA GLN A 358 3.01 16.57 -16.41
C GLN A 358 1.55 16.38 -16.03
N VAL A 359 1.06 17.16 -15.05
CA VAL A 359 -0.37 17.14 -14.69
C VAL A 359 -1.15 17.94 -15.71
N HIS A 360 -2.00 17.28 -16.48
CA HIS A 360 -2.95 17.99 -17.35
C HIS A 360 -4.17 18.41 -16.52
N LYS A 361 -4.39 19.71 -16.36
CA LYS A 361 -5.65 20.25 -15.80
C LYS A 361 -6.69 20.23 -16.91
N HIS A 362 -7.71 19.38 -16.78
CA HIS A 362 -8.90 19.41 -17.63
C HIS A 362 -9.91 20.45 -17.13
#